data_AF-A0A382GUF0-F1
#
_entry.id   AF-A0A382GUF0-F1
#
_cell.length_a   1.000
_cell.length_b   1.000
_cell.length_c   1.000
_cell.angle_alpha   90.00
_cell.angle_beta   90.00
_cell.angle_gamma   90.00
#
_symmetry.space_group_name_H-M   'P 1'
#
loop_
_entity.id
_entity.type
_entity.pdbx_description
1 polymer ?
#
loop_
_entity_poly.entity_id
_entity_poly.type
_entity_poly.pdbx_seq_one_letter_code
_entity_poly.pdbx_strand_id
1 'polypeptide(L)' 'MNNQSWKCFRCGLTFSKKEAAMLHEEISKHTVKLVQMVEQ' A
#
# COMPACT_ATOMS: atom_id res chain seq x y z
N MET A 1 -14.56 -9.42 -5.32
CA MET A 1 -13.87 -8.85 -4.14
C MET A 1 -12.99 -7.70 -4.63
N ASN A 2 -13.09 -6.52 -4.04
CA ASN A 2 -12.32 -5.35 -4.49
C ASN A 2 -10.89 -5.49 -3.96
N ASN A 3 -9.97 -6.03 -4.78
CA ASN A 3 -8.59 -6.35 -4.39
C ASN A 3 -7.72 -5.08 -4.35
N GLN A 4 -8.07 -4.18 -3.43
CA GLN A 4 -7.35 -2.93 -3.20
C GLN A 4 -6.15 -3.19 -2.29
N SER A 5 -4.96 -2.83 -2.76
CA SER A 5 -3.71 -2.91 -1.99
C SER A 5 -3.06 -1.54 -1.95
N TRP A 6 -2.20 -1.27 -0.97
CA TRP A 6 -1.42 -0.05 -0.88
C TRP A 6 0.02 -0.36 -1.24
N LYS A 7 0.60 0.37 -2.18
CA LYS A 7 1.99 0.19 -2.59
C LYS A 7 2.82 1.41 -2.22
N CYS A 8 3.93 1.15 -1.54
CA CYS A 8 5.00 2.13 -1.35
C CYS A 8 6.00 1.99 -2.49
N PHE A 9 6.04 2.96 -3.40
CA PHE A 9 6.97 2.93 -4.53
C PHE A 9 8.42 3.20 -4.13
N ARG A 10 8.65 3.78 -2.95
CA ARG A 10 9.99 4.07 -2.44
C ARG A 10 10.67 2.84 -1.85
N CYS A 11 9.91 2.01 -1.11
CA CYS A 11 10.41 0.76 -0.53
C CYS A 11 10.15 -0.46 -1.40
N GLY A 12 9.27 -0.36 -2.40
CA GLY A 12 8.77 -1.52 -3.16
C GLY A 12 7.80 -2.41 -2.36
N LEU A 13 7.36 -1.98 -1.19
CA LEU A 13 6.45 -2.75 -0.32
C LEU A 13 5.01 -2.66 -0.81
N THR A 14 4.29 -3.77 -0.70
CA THR A 14 2.86 -3.84 -0.98
C THR A 14 2.13 -4.34 0.25
N PHE A 15 1.10 -3.61 0.65
CA PHE A 15 0.30 -3.85 1.83
C PHE A 15 -1.13 -4.16 1.40
N SER A 16 -1.70 -5.26 1.88
CA SER A 16 -3.10 -5.61 1.60
C SER A 16 -4.07 -4.99 2.62
N LYS A 17 -3.56 -4.34 3.68
CA LYS A 17 -4.34 -3.73 4.76
C LYS A 17 -4.06 -2.24 4.87
N LYS A 18 -5.11 -1.44 5.06
CA LYS A 18 -5.01 0.02 5.20
C LYS A 18 -4.18 0.42 6.40
N GLU A 19 -4.41 -0.23 7.54
CA GLU A 19 -3.70 0.08 8.80
C GLU A 19 -2.19 -0.11 8.66
N ALA A 20 -1.74 -1.19 8.02
CA ALA A 20 -0.32 -1.43 7.78
C ALA A 20 0.30 -0.38 6.85
N ALA A 21 -0.46 0.05 5.83
CA ALA A 21 -0.03 1.09 4.92
C ALA A 21 0.10 2.46 5.61
N MET A 22 -0.89 2.83 6.42
CA MET A 22 -0.88 4.09 7.20
C MET A 22 0.27 4.09 8.22
N LEU A 23 0.46 2.99 8.94
CA LEU A 23 1.56 2.83 9.87
C LEU A 23 2.93 2.98 9.16
N HIS A 24 3.07 2.40 7.97
CA HIS A 24 4.27 2.60 7.15
C HIS A 24 4.46 4.06 6.73
N GLU A 25 3.37 4.74 6.35
CA GLU A 25 3.40 6.16 6.01
C GLU A 25 3.85 7.02 7.19
N GLU A 26 3.34 6.77 8.39
CA GLU A 26 3.69 7.53 9.59
C GLU A 26 5.12 7.28 10.07
N ILE A 27 5.52 6.00 10.18
CA ILE A 27 6.85 5.63 10.71
C ILE A 27 7.95 5.95 9.70
N SER A 28 7.73 5.59 8.43
CA SER A 28 8.77 5.75 7.40
C SER A 28 8.70 7.10 6.70
N LYS A 29 7.65 7.90 6.92
CA LYS A 29 7.37 9.14 6.17
C LYS A 29 7.35 8.90 4.65
N HIS A 30 6.88 7.72 4.25
CA HIS A 30 6.83 7.28 2.87
C HIS A 30 5.39 7.24 2.38
N THR A 31 5.08 8.00 1.34
CA THR A 31 3.74 8.00 0.76
C THR A 31 3.39 6.64 0.18
N VAL A 32 2.27 6.09 0.64
CA VAL A 32 1.65 4.88 0.08
C VAL A 32 0.51 5.26 -0.84
N LYS A 33 0.41 4.59 -1.99
CA LYS A 33 -0.71 4.78 -2.92
C LYS A 33 -1.58 3.55 -2.97
N LEU A 34 -2.89 3.76 -2.98
CA LEU A 34 -3.85 2.68 -3.24
C LEU A 34 -3.73 2.25 -4.71
N VAL A 35 -3.52 0.96 -4.92
CA VAL A 35 -3.47 0.29 -6.21
C VAL A 35 -4.57 -0.76 -6.26
N GLN A 36 -5.29 -0.83 -7.37
CA GLN A 36 -6.20 -1.93 -7.64
C GLN A 36 -5.38 -3.05 -8.29
N MET A 37 -5.32 -4.22 -7.64
CA MET A 37 -4.77 -5.40 -8.29
C MET A 37 -5.81 -5.89 -9.29
N VAL A 38 -5.57 -5.58 -10.57
CA VAL A 38 -6.29 -6.22 -11.67
C VAL A 38 -5.56 -7.53 -11.92
N GLU A 39 -6.14 -8.64 -11.46
CA GLU A 39 -5.73 -9.96 -11.96
C GLU A 39 -6.09 -9.99 -13.45
N GLN A 40 -5.06 -10.04 -14.31
CA GLN A 40 -5.19 -10.25 -15.75
C GLN A 40 -5.16 -11.74 -16.07
#